data_AF-A0A9X6AEA4-F1
#
_entry.id   AF-A0A9X6AEA4-F1
#
_cell.length_a   1.000
_cell.length_b   1.000
_cell.length_c   1.000
_cell.angle_alpha   90.00
_cell.angle_beta   90.00
_cell.angle_gamma   90.00
#
_symmetry.space_group_name_H-M   'P 1'
#
loop_
_entity.id
_entity.type
_entity.pdbx_description
1 polymer ?
#
loop_
_entity_poly.entity_id
_entity_poly.type
_entity_poly.pdbx_seq_one_letter_code
_entity_poly.pdbx_strand_id
1 'polypeptide(L)'
;YGRPSRRSAGVPGAVLPSLRRRPPRVCVVIDTSGSVSDAELGSALLEVTAISRAVGGRRDLVTVVPCDAAAPIAHALCRAEGIPLVGGGGTDLRTGFAKALRARPRPDVVVVLTDGQTPWPDRPPCRTVVGLFPREPAAGSGNEDDPDYAPDAPPAWARVVVIG
;
A
#
# COMPACT_ATOMS: atom_id res chain seq x y z
N TYR A 1 10.60 -28.00 9.35
CA TYR A 1 11.96 -27.76 9.89
C TYR A 1 12.92 -27.48 8.72
N GLY A 2 13.84 -26.52 8.86
CA GLY A 2 14.79 -26.15 7.80
C GLY A 2 16.19 -26.74 8.04
N ARG A 3 17.01 -26.81 6.99
CA ARG A 3 18.38 -27.34 7.07
C ARG A 3 19.22 -26.52 8.08
N PRO A 4 19.87 -27.15 9.08
CA PRO A 4 20.72 -26.47 10.06
C PRO A 4 21.82 -25.62 9.41
N SER A 5 22.32 -24.60 10.13
CA SER A 5 23.43 -23.77 9.67
C SER A 5 24.62 -24.65 9.26
N ARG A 6 25.26 -24.36 8.12
CA ARG A 6 26.50 -25.06 7.70
C ARG A 6 27.61 -24.95 8.73
N ARG A 7 27.58 -23.90 9.57
CA ARG A 7 28.51 -23.71 10.69
C ARG A 7 28.32 -24.71 11.83
N SER A 8 27.17 -25.39 11.91
CA SER A 8 26.92 -26.42 12.93
C SER A 8 27.86 -27.61 12.76
N ALA A 9 28.45 -27.81 11.57
CA ALA A 9 29.49 -28.80 11.37
C ALA A 9 30.76 -28.54 12.19
N GLY A 10 31.01 -27.27 12.60
CA GLY A 10 32.13 -26.89 13.45
C GLY A 10 31.82 -26.86 14.95
N VAL A 11 30.58 -27.14 15.36
CA VAL A 11 30.16 -27.16 16.78
C VAL A 11 29.28 -28.41 17.03
N PRO A 12 29.89 -29.60 17.18
CA PRO A 12 29.16 -30.84 17.40
C PRO A 12 28.27 -30.76 18.65
N GLY A 13 27.04 -31.27 18.56
CA GLY A 13 26.08 -31.27 19.68
C GLY A 13 25.24 -30.00 19.83
N ALA A 14 25.47 -28.96 19.02
CA ALA A 14 24.66 -27.74 19.02
C ALA A 14 23.95 -27.50 17.68
N VAL A 15 22.64 -27.22 17.72
CA VAL A 15 21.90 -26.72 16.56
C VAL A 15 22.05 -25.20 16.51
N LEU A 16 22.92 -24.71 15.63
CA LEU A 16 23.11 -23.27 15.48
C LEU A 16 21.94 -22.63 14.71
N PRO A 17 21.42 -21.48 15.18
CA PRO A 17 20.37 -20.75 14.46
C PRO A 17 20.86 -20.38 13.06
N SER A 18 19.95 -20.42 12.09
CA SER A 18 20.19 -19.89 10.74
C SER A 18 19.43 -18.58 10.57
N LEU A 19 20.13 -17.50 10.24
CA LEU A 19 19.50 -16.26 9.83
C LEU A 19 18.81 -16.48 8.47
N ARG A 20 17.49 -16.34 8.44
CA ARG A 20 16.67 -16.36 7.24
C ARG A 20 15.93 -15.04 7.16
N ARG A 21 16.16 -14.25 6.11
CA ARG A 21 15.27 -13.14 5.77
C ARG A 21 13.99 -13.72 5.18
N ARG A 22 12.86 -13.48 5.85
CA ARG A 22 11.51 -13.67 5.31
C ARG A 22 10.96 -12.27 5.03
N PRO A 23 11.18 -11.71 3.83
CA PRO A 23 10.61 -10.42 3.50
C PRO A 23 9.07 -10.48 3.62
N PRO A 24 8.44 -9.41 4.12
CA PRO A 24 6.99 -9.37 4.28
C PRO A 24 6.31 -9.35 2.92
N ARG A 25 5.11 -9.92 2.86
CA ARG A 25 4.17 -9.73 1.75
C ARG A 25 3.45 -8.41 1.94
N VAL A 26 3.55 -7.55 0.95
CA VAL A 26 2.97 -6.21 0.95
C VAL A 26 1.84 -6.17 -0.06
N CYS A 27 0.67 -5.68 0.36
CA CYS A 27 -0.38 -5.28 -0.56
C CYS A 27 -0.44 -3.74 -0.58
N VAL A 28 -0.18 -3.14 -1.73
CA VAL A 28 -0.30 -1.70 -1.95
C VAL A 28 -1.68 -1.40 -2.50
N VAL A 29 -2.46 -0.59 -1.80
CA VAL A 29 -3.72 -0.02 -2.28
C VAL A 29 -3.40 1.38 -2.79
N ILE A 30 -3.71 1.67 -4.05
CA ILE A 30 -3.48 2.98 -4.65
C ILE A 30 -4.84 3.63 -4.86
N ASP A 31 -5.04 4.80 -4.27
CA ASP A 31 -6.16 5.66 -4.58
C ASP A 31 -6.04 6.16 -6.02
N THR A 32 -7.08 5.92 -6.81
CA THR A 32 -7.17 6.34 -8.21
C THR A 32 -8.44 7.13 -8.46
N SER A 33 -9.01 7.74 -7.41
CA SER A 33 -10.18 8.60 -7.50
C SER A 33 -9.87 9.93 -8.22
N GLY A 34 -10.93 10.69 -8.51
CA GLY A 34 -10.80 11.95 -9.25
C GLY A 34 -10.01 13.06 -8.54
N SER A 35 -9.80 12.97 -7.22
CA SER A 35 -9.00 13.95 -6.46
C SER A 35 -7.49 13.70 -6.53
N VAL A 36 -7.08 12.56 -7.11
CA VAL A 36 -5.67 12.18 -7.28
C VAL A 36 -5.17 12.65 -8.65
N SER A 37 -4.15 13.48 -8.65
CA SER A 37 -3.49 13.99 -9.86
C SER A 37 -2.53 12.99 -10.49
N ASP A 38 -2.19 13.19 -11.77
CA ASP A 38 -1.18 12.40 -12.48
C ASP A 38 0.20 12.44 -11.79
N ALA A 39 0.55 13.56 -11.16
CA ALA A 39 1.79 13.70 -10.41
C ALA A 39 1.80 12.81 -9.15
N GLU A 40 0.69 12.83 -8.39
CA GLU A 40 0.51 11.98 -7.22
C GLU A 40 0.50 10.49 -7.59
N LEU A 41 -0.16 10.13 -8.69
CA LEU A 41 -0.13 8.78 -9.24
C LEU A 41 1.29 8.37 -9.68
N GLY A 42 2.05 9.29 -10.29
CA GLY A 42 3.45 9.10 -10.62
C GLY A 42 4.30 8.79 -9.37
N SER A 43 4.14 9.58 -8.31
CA SER A 43 4.79 9.34 -7.01
C SER A 43 4.38 8.00 -6.41
N ALA A 44 3.09 7.61 -6.51
CA ALA A 44 2.62 6.32 -6.02
C ALA A 44 3.33 5.14 -6.73
N LEU A 45 3.55 5.23 -8.04
CA LEU A 45 4.28 4.21 -8.81
C LEU A 45 5.76 4.14 -8.43
N LEU A 46 6.40 5.28 -8.12
CA LEU A 46 7.75 5.32 -7.58
C LEU A 46 7.84 4.61 -6.23
N GLU A 47 6.88 4.85 -5.34
CA GLU A 47 6.79 4.18 -4.03
C GLU A 47 6.58 2.67 -4.17
N VAL A 48 5.67 2.22 -5.04
CA VAL A 48 5.49 0.78 -5.35
C VAL A 48 6.81 0.15 -5.79
N THR A 49 7.57 0.85 -6.63
CA THR A 49 8.85 0.39 -7.13
C THR A 49 9.89 0.31 -6.00
N ALA A 50 9.94 1.32 -5.12
CA ALA A 50 10.81 1.35 -3.95
C ALA A 50 10.49 0.22 -2.96
N ILE A 51 9.20 -0.01 -2.67
CA ILE A 51 8.71 -1.11 -1.83
C ILE A 51 9.13 -2.46 -2.42
N SER A 52 8.90 -2.67 -3.72
CA SER A 52 9.28 -3.90 -4.43
C SER A 52 10.77 -4.19 -4.29
N ARG A 53 11.63 -3.18 -4.45
CA ARG A 53 13.07 -3.31 -4.22
C ARG A 53 13.40 -3.63 -2.76
N ALA A 54 12.78 -2.95 -1.80
CA ALA A 54 13.03 -3.14 -0.38
C ALA A 54 12.66 -4.54 0.13
N VAL A 55 11.61 -5.17 -0.43
CA VAL A 55 11.22 -6.55 -0.09
C VAL A 55 12.00 -7.63 -0.85
N GLY A 56 13.00 -7.25 -1.65
CA GLY A 56 13.91 -8.17 -2.34
C GLY A 56 13.56 -8.45 -3.79
N GLY A 57 12.76 -7.59 -4.44
CA GLY A 57 12.50 -7.60 -5.89
C GLY A 57 11.69 -8.79 -6.40
N ARG A 58 11.17 -9.63 -5.50
CA ARG A 58 10.35 -10.77 -5.89
C ARG A 58 8.92 -10.35 -6.17
N ARG A 59 8.42 -10.75 -7.34
CA ARG A 59 7.08 -10.40 -7.84
C ARG A 59 5.93 -10.95 -6.98
N ASP A 60 6.15 -12.03 -6.23
CA ASP A 60 5.15 -12.65 -5.37
C ASP A 60 5.00 -11.99 -3.99
N LEU A 61 5.83 -10.97 -3.69
CA LEU A 61 5.82 -10.28 -2.40
C LEU A 61 5.07 -8.95 -2.43
N VAL A 62 4.78 -8.40 -3.61
CA VAL A 62 4.03 -7.14 -3.74
C VAL A 62 2.80 -7.37 -4.61
N THR A 63 1.63 -7.09 -4.07
CA THR A 63 0.37 -7.01 -4.81
C THR A 63 -0.08 -5.56 -4.85
N VAL A 64 -0.62 -5.11 -5.98
CA VAL A 64 -1.15 -3.74 -6.13
C VAL A 64 -2.65 -3.82 -6.40
N VAL A 65 -3.43 -2.97 -5.74
CA VAL A 65 -4.89 -2.88 -5.84
C VAL A 65 -5.27 -1.42 -6.08
N PRO A 66 -5.79 -1.05 -7.25
CA PRO A 66 -6.36 0.28 -7.43
C PRO A 66 -7.68 0.38 -6.64
N CYS A 67 -7.91 1.55 -6.07
CA CYS A 67 -9.07 1.88 -5.28
C CYS A 67 -9.68 3.17 -5.80
N ASP A 68 -10.71 3.00 -6.62
CA ASP A 68 -11.67 4.03 -7.02
C ASP A 68 -13.05 3.38 -6.95
N ALA A 69 -14.07 4.15 -6.58
CA ALA A 69 -15.46 3.72 -6.63
C ALA A 69 -15.89 3.31 -8.06
N ALA A 70 -15.23 3.82 -9.11
CA ALA A 70 -15.57 3.54 -10.51
C ALA A 70 -14.67 2.47 -11.20
N ALA A 71 -13.50 2.11 -10.66
CA ALA A 71 -12.52 1.32 -11.42
C ALA A 71 -12.65 -0.23 -11.29
N PRO A 72 -12.67 -1.00 -12.40
CA PRO A 72 -12.49 -2.44 -12.40
C PRO A 72 -11.06 -2.84 -11.97
N ILE A 73 -10.95 -4.01 -11.35
CA ILE A 73 -9.76 -4.59 -10.71
C ILE A 73 -8.54 -4.62 -11.66
N ALA A 74 -7.43 -3.95 -11.33
CA ALA A 74 -6.17 -4.11 -12.06
C ALA A 74 -5.33 -5.29 -11.54
N HIS A 75 -4.80 -6.05 -12.49
CA HIS A 75 -3.91 -7.19 -12.30
C HIS A 75 -2.51 -6.81 -11.77
N ALA A 76 -1.86 -7.78 -11.12
CA ALA A 76 -0.52 -7.70 -10.57
C ALA A 76 0.48 -7.05 -11.55
N LEU A 77 1.01 -5.88 -11.14
CA LEU A 77 1.95 -5.08 -11.91
C LEU A 77 3.27 -5.85 -12.14
N CYS A 78 3.33 -6.50 -13.29
CA CYS A 78 4.53 -6.76 -14.05
C CYS A 78 4.24 -6.55 -15.53
N ARG A 79 3.92 -5.31 -15.89
CA ARG A 79 4.29 -4.69 -17.17
C ARG A 79 4.39 -3.20 -16.91
N ALA A 80 5.58 -2.66 -17.14
CA ALA A 80 5.71 -1.27 -17.48
C ALA A 80 4.99 -1.11 -18.82
N GLU A 81 3.79 -0.55 -18.80
CA GLU A 81 3.13 0.14 -19.90
C GLU A 81 1.77 0.62 -19.39
N GLY A 82 1.48 1.89 -19.64
CA GLY A 82 0.45 2.68 -18.98
C GLY A 82 -0.92 2.00 -18.93
N ILE A 83 -1.47 1.92 -17.72
CA ILE A 83 -2.88 1.63 -17.50
C ILE A 83 -3.58 3.00 -17.49
N PRO A 84 -4.57 3.26 -18.36
CA PRO A 84 -5.44 4.41 -18.19
C PRO A 84 -6.27 4.19 -16.94
N LEU A 85 -5.93 4.92 -15.87
CA LEU A 85 -6.71 4.98 -14.63
C LEU A 85 -7.63 6.19 -14.77
N VAL A 86 -8.87 5.97 -15.21
CA VAL A 86 -9.89 7.03 -15.27
C VAL A 86 -10.57 7.09 -13.91
N GLY A 87 -10.17 8.07 -13.08
CA GLY A 87 -10.79 8.37 -11.79
C GLY A 87 -11.93 9.38 -11.93
N GLY A 88 -13.04 9.17 -11.21
CA GLY A 88 -14.19 10.09 -11.24
C GLY A 88 -15.26 9.87 -10.17
N GLY A 89 -15.18 8.79 -9.40
CA GLY A 89 -15.95 8.62 -8.16
C GLY A 89 -15.08 8.97 -6.94
N GLY A 90 -15.70 9.33 -5.82
CA GLY A 90 -14.98 9.45 -4.55
C GLY A 90 -14.29 8.13 -4.14
N THR A 91 -13.41 8.17 -3.15
CA THR A 91 -12.67 6.99 -2.66
C THR A 91 -13.41 6.31 -1.52
N ASP A 92 -13.60 4.99 -1.56
CA ASP A 92 -13.94 4.19 -0.37
C ASP A 92 -12.83 3.17 -0.07
N LEU A 93 -11.85 3.57 0.75
CA LEU A 93 -10.75 2.71 1.15
C LEU A 93 -11.20 1.44 1.87
N ARG A 94 -12.39 1.40 2.50
CA ARG A 94 -12.91 0.16 3.12
C ARG A 94 -12.99 -0.96 2.09
N THR A 95 -13.38 -0.62 0.86
CA THR A 95 -13.41 -1.58 -0.25
C THR A 95 -12.01 -2.00 -0.69
N GLY A 96 -11.05 -1.07 -0.74
CA GLY A 96 -9.64 -1.32 -1.03
C GLY A 96 -9.00 -2.27 -0.01
N PHE A 97 -9.19 -2.02 1.28
CA PHE A 97 -8.76 -2.91 2.36
C PHE A 97 -9.41 -4.29 2.27
N ALA A 98 -10.72 -4.35 2.01
CA ALA A 98 -11.41 -5.63 1.87
C ALA A 98 -10.85 -6.45 0.70
N LYS A 99 -10.54 -5.81 -0.44
CA LYS A 99 -9.85 -6.46 -1.58
C LYS A 99 -8.45 -6.95 -1.19
N ALA A 100 -7.64 -6.09 -0.55
CA ALA A 100 -6.30 -6.42 -0.10
C ALA A 100 -6.27 -7.63 0.86
N LEU A 101 -7.18 -7.66 1.85
CA LEU A 101 -7.24 -8.72 2.86
C LEU A 101 -7.79 -10.06 2.32
N ARG A 102 -8.41 -10.05 1.14
CA ARG A 102 -8.82 -11.26 0.41
C ARG A 102 -7.70 -11.85 -0.46
N ALA A 103 -6.61 -11.12 -0.69
CA ALA A 103 -5.48 -11.62 -1.46
C ALA A 103 -4.94 -12.94 -0.87
N ARG A 104 -4.50 -13.83 -1.76
CA ARG A 104 -3.92 -15.13 -1.40
C ARG A 104 -2.53 -15.23 -2.04
N PRO A 105 -1.46 -15.37 -1.24
CA PRO A 105 -1.43 -15.36 0.23
C PRO A 105 -1.86 -14.00 0.84
N ARG A 106 -2.34 -14.03 2.09
CA ARG A 106 -2.70 -12.79 2.82
C ARG A 106 -1.48 -11.89 3.01
N PRO A 107 -1.64 -10.56 2.93
CA PRO A 107 -0.53 -9.64 3.17
C PRO A 107 -0.14 -9.60 4.65
N ASP A 108 1.14 -9.40 4.91
CA ASP A 108 1.68 -9.09 6.24
C ASP A 108 1.54 -7.59 6.54
N VAL A 109 1.59 -6.77 5.49
CA VAL A 109 1.47 -5.30 5.55
C VAL A 109 0.56 -4.81 4.41
N VAL A 110 -0.35 -3.90 4.73
CA VAL A 110 -1.06 -3.09 3.73
C VAL A 110 -0.42 -1.70 3.70
N VAL A 111 -0.07 -1.24 2.51
CA VAL A 111 0.36 0.15 2.27
C VAL A 111 -0.75 0.82 1.47
N VAL A 112 -1.24 1.97 1.91
CA VAL A 112 -2.24 2.75 1.18
C VAL A 112 -1.60 4.05 0.70
N LEU A 113 -1.76 4.38 -0.57
CA LEU A 113 -1.29 5.63 -1.16
C LEU A 113 -2.52 6.44 -1.57
N THR A 114 -2.78 7.57 -0.90
CA THR A 114 -4.01 8.36 -1.04
C THR A 114 -3.76 9.82 -0.66
N ASP A 115 -4.67 10.70 -1.07
CA ASP A 115 -4.75 12.08 -0.60
C ASP A 115 -5.47 12.22 0.75
N GLY A 116 -6.06 11.12 1.26
CA GLY A 116 -6.79 11.06 2.51
C GLY A 116 -8.29 11.39 2.42
N GLN A 117 -8.84 11.67 1.23
CA GLN A 117 -10.25 12.00 1.04
C GLN A 117 -11.13 10.75 0.95
N THR A 118 -11.29 10.06 2.08
CA THR A 118 -11.95 8.75 2.10
C THR A 118 -12.43 8.33 3.49
N PRO A 119 -13.53 7.57 3.62
CA PRO A 119 -13.84 6.87 4.85
C PRO A 119 -12.82 5.77 5.11
N TRP A 120 -12.22 5.80 6.30
CA TRP A 120 -11.29 4.77 6.76
C TRP A 120 -12.02 3.53 7.26
N PRO A 121 -11.45 2.32 7.13
CA PRO A 121 -12.00 1.12 7.76
C PRO A 121 -11.72 1.08 9.26
N ASP A 122 -12.41 0.17 9.93
CA ASP A 122 -11.96 -0.34 11.23
C ASP A 122 -10.56 -0.96 11.11
N ARG A 123 -9.88 -1.08 12.27
CA ARG A 123 -8.50 -1.57 12.34
C ARG A 123 -8.35 -2.94 11.63
N PRO A 124 -7.55 -3.02 10.54
CA PRO A 124 -7.32 -4.26 9.82
C PRO A 124 -6.42 -5.22 10.64
N PRO A 125 -6.48 -6.54 10.37
CA PRO A 125 -5.72 -7.56 11.10
C PRO A 125 -4.24 -7.66 10.68
N CYS A 126 -3.69 -6.61 10.07
CA CYS A 126 -2.31 -6.55 9.60
C CYS A 126 -1.72 -5.16 9.89
N ARG A 127 -0.40 -5.02 9.72
CA ARG A 127 0.21 -3.69 9.84
C ARG A 127 -0.23 -2.83 8.68
N THR A 128 -0.43 -1.55 8.94
CA THR A 128 -0.81 -0.59 7.90
C THR A 128 0.07 0.63 7.90
N VAL A 129 0.49 1.01 6.71
CA VAL A 129 1.16 2.28 6.41
C VAL A 129 0.27 3.08 5.47
N VAL A 130 0.09 4.36 5.76
CA VAL A 130 -0.60 5.31 4.88
C VAL A 130 0.46 6.28 4.36
N GLY A 131 0.70 6.24 3.05
CA GLY A 131 1.41 7.26 2.29
C GLY A 131 0.43 8.34 1.87
N LEU A 132 0.51 9.51 2.50
CA LEU A 132 -0.27 10.67 2.11
C LEU A 132 0.47 11.43 1.01
N PHE A 133 -0.23 11.77 -0.06
CA PHE A 133 0.28 12.74 -1.02
C PHE A 133 0.46 14.11 -0.36
N PRO A 134 1.46 14.91 -0.77
CA PRO A 134 1.70 16.21 -0.19
C PRO A 134 0.58 17.14 -0.64
N ARG A 135 -0.24 17.59 0.29
CA ARG A 135 -1.18 18.69 0.09
C ARG A 135 -0.54 19.93 0.68
N GLU A 136 -0.43 21.01 -0.10
CA GLU A 136 -0.17 22.30 0.51
C GLU A 136 -1.31 22.57 1.52
N PRO A 137 -1.02 23.03 2.75
CA PRO A 137 -2.07 23.41 3.68
C PRO A 137 -2.84 24.54 3.01
N ALA A 138 -3.98 24.19 2.43
CA ALA A 138 -4.72 25.14 1.64
C ALA A 138 -5.16 26.27 2.55
N ALA A 139 -4.62 27.46 2.31
CA ALA A 139 -5.35 28.68 2.61
C ALA A 139 -6.62 28.66 1.74
N GLY A 140 -7.65 27.92 2.19
CA GLY A 140 -9.00 28.03 1.65
C GLY A 140 -9.46 27.05 0.56
N SER A 141 -8.86 25.88 0.36
CA SER A 141 -9.48 24.86 -0.52
C SER A 141 -10.50 24.02 0.26
N GLY A 142 -11.60 24.66 0.68
CA GLY A 142 -12.86 23.94 0.68
C GLY A 142 -13.10 23.50 -0.75
N ASN A 143 -13.51 22.24 -0.94
CA ASN A 143 -14.00 21.79 -2.22
C ASN A 143 -15.09 22.79 -2.66
N GLU A 144 -14.95 23.45 -3.83
CA GLU A 144 -15.97 24.40 -4.31
C GLU A 144 -17.35 23.74 -4.44
N ASP A 145 -17.37 22.39 -4.51
CA ASP A 145 -18.56 21.56 -4.58
C ASP A 145 -19.09 21.05 -3.22
N ASP A 146 -18.32 21.14 -2.12
CA ASP A 146 -18.78 20.81 -0.76
C ASP A 146 -17.89 21.49 0.30
N PRO A 147 -18.24 22.68 0.78
CA PRO A 147 -17.46 23.43 1.77
C PRO A 147 -17.44 22.78 3.16
N ASP A 148 -18.27 21.76 3.41
CA ASP A 148 -18.34 21.03 4.69
C ASP A 148 -17.56 19.70 4.66
N TYR A 149 -17.01 19.29 3.51
CA TYR A 149 -16.21 18.07 3.42
C TYR A 149 -14.81 18.25 4.03
N ALA A 150 -14.69 17.89 5.31
CA ALA A 150 -13.41 17.69 5.96
C ALA A 150 -13.02 16.20 5.86
N PRO A 151 -11.93 15.83 5.17
CA PRO A 151 -11.47 14.45 5.14
C PRO A 151 -11.14 13.97 6.55
N ASP A 152 -11.56 12.74 6.88
CA ASP A 152 -11.21 12.11 8.14
C ASP A 152 -9.69 12.02 8.28
N ALA A 153 -9.15 12.47 9.41
CA ALA A 153 -7.74 12.29 9.71
C ALA A 153 -7.39 10.80 9.67
N PRO A 154 -6.20 10.42 9.15
CA PRO A 154 -5.80 9.02 9.13
C PRO A 154 -5.87 8.42 10.53
N PRO A 155 -6.34 7.17 10.65
CA PRO A 155 -6.61 6.59 11.95
C PRO A 155 -5.32 6.31 12.72
N ALA A 156 -5.35 6.52 14.04
CA ALA A 156 -4.19 6.38 14.93
C ALA A 156 -3.55 4.97 14.95
N TRP A 157 -4.25 3.94 14.46
CA TRP A 157 -3.71 2.59 14.34
C TRP A 157 -2.80 2.41 13.12
N ALA A 158 -2.81 3.34 12.18
CA ALA A 158 -1.97 3.32 10.98
C ALA A 158 -0.70 4.16 11.18
N ARG A 159 0.40 3.74 10.55
CA ARG A 159 1.61 4.57 10.45
C ARG A 159 1.45 5.50 9.25
N VAL A 160 1.41 6.81 9.49
CA VAL A 160 1.32 7.82 8.42
C VAL A 160 2.71 8.29 8.01
N VAL A 161 2.91 8.45 6.70
CA VAL A 161 4.11 9.01 6.06
C VAL A 161 3.64 9.92 4.94
N VAL A 162 4.23 11.10 4.79
CA VAL A 162 3.99 11.94 3.61
C VAL A 162 4.95 11.48 2.51
N ILE A 163 4.43 11.26 1.30
CA ILE A 163 5.19 10.76 0.15
C ILE A 163 5.21 11.82 -0.95
N GLY A 164 6.38 12.03 -1.57
CA GLY A 164 6.62 13.10 -2.53
C GLY A 164 8.09 13.26 -2.82
#